data_AF-A0A927Z3A0-F1
#
_entry.id   AF-A0A927Z3A0-F1
#
_cell.length_a   1.000
_cell.length_b   1.000
_cell.length_c   1.000
_cell.angle_alpha   90.00
_cell.angle_beta   90.00
_cell.angle_gamma   90.00
#
_symmetry.space_group_name_H-M   'P 1'
#
loop_
_entity.id
_entity.type
_entity.pdbx_description
1 polymer ?
#
loop_
_entity_poly.entity_id
_entity_poly.type
_entity_poly.pdbx_seq_one_letter_code
_entity_poly.pdbx_strand_id
1 'polypeptide(L)'
;MNILKKHWIKILIAFALFVIVSVPVGIVMANDFYVEFDMEQFVTAEYGEKYEVTLPQVKGYGTILVSKGQELEVIQNGDVDTSKLGSQPVVFYTEFMGKEYRMVQVVTVKDTKAPTIELEYVEGAFTYPGQKYKEEGFLAKDNYDGDISKKVVSEERDGYVYYSVKDSSGNKATAKREIYYDDDICPEITLEGGEEYVVTEGEPYVDPGYTALDNADGDISAKVQIEGTIDINIPGEYIFKYSVRDSYDNYIEKFRKVIVKHNVPQNNPDQPTGKIVYLTFDDGPGAYTERLLAILEKYNVKATFFVVNTGSINLIKKEAAAGHTVAIHCTRHNYKSLYTSVDGYFKDLYNMQNIIYEKTGVLTNMVRFPGGSSNRVSTVYCDGIMTQLAEEMKKRGFVYFDWNVDSKDAGGAWTKDAVVQNVINGISRRKVSVVLQHDIKKYSVEAVEEIIVWGLENGYTFLPMTPSSPKMHHRINN
;
A
#
# COMPACT_ATOMS: atom_id res chain seq x y z
N MET A 1 39.74 -7.62 83.28
CA MET A 1 40.00 -8.24 81.97
C MET A 1 40.39 -7.13 80.99
N ASN A 2 41.70 -6.96 80.79
CA ASN A 2 42.49 -6.31 79.71
C ASN A 2 41.94 -5.16 78.82
N ILE A 3 42.53 -3.95 79.01
CA ILE A 3 43.53 -3.25 78.16
C ILE A 3 43.22 -2.91 76.66
N LEU A 4 43.27 -1.58 76.37
CA LEU A 4 43.66 -0.81 75.15
C LEU A 4 42.90 -0.93 73.80
N LYS A 5 42.43 0.21 73.26
CA LYS A 5 42.93 0.81 71.99
C LYS A 5 42.32 2.19 71.62
N LYS A 6 43.24 3.14 71.39
CA LYS A 6 43.32 4.16 70.31
C LYS A 6 42.14 5.14 70.08
N HIS A 7 42.32 6.37 70.54
CA HIS A 7 41.77 7.58 69.90
C HIS A 7 42.55 7.87 68.60
N TRP A 8 41.84 8.04 67.48
CA TRP A 8 42.37 8.68 66.27
C TRP A 8 41.58 9.96 66.02
N ILE A 9 42.31 11.06 65.96
CA ILE A 9 41.84 12.40 65.65
C ILE A 9 41.51 12.46 64.15
N LYS A 10 40.31 12.90 63.82
CA LYS A 10 39.92 13.30 62.46
C LYS A 10 40.46 14.71 62.22
N ILE A 11 41.30 14.91 61.20
CA ILE A 11 41.56 16.22 60.61
C ILE A 11 41.12 16.14 59.15
N LEU A 12 40.09 16.94 58.86
CA LEU A 12 39.58 17.25 57.52
C LEU A 12 40.21 18.60 57.16
N ILE A 13 41.09 18.63 56.17
CA ILE A 13 41.55 19.89 55.57
C ILE A 13 41.37 19.73 54.06
N ALA A 14 40.38 20.46 53.54
CA ALA A 14 40.28 20.79 52.13
C ALA A 14 41.23 21.95 51.85
N PHE A 15 42.06 21.84 50.81
CA PHE A 15 42.75 22.99 50.23
C PHE A 15 42.52 22.99 48.72
N ALA A 16 42.00 24.12 48.26
CA ALA A 16 41.91 24.48 46.86
C ALA A 16 42.97 25.55 46.57
N LEU A 17 43.51 25.47 45.35
CA LEU A 17 44.45 26.39 44.68
C LEU A 17 45.84 26.58 45.29
N PHE A 18 46.86 26.24 44.51
CA PHE A 18 48.22 26.73 44.70
C PHE A 18 48.75 27.39 43.44
N VAL A 19 49.07 28.67 43.56
CA VAL A 19 50.12 29.36 42.80
C VAL A 19 51.43 28.93 43.47
N ILE A 20 52.28 28.17 42.77
CA ILE A 20 53.57 27.73 43.30
C ILE A 20 54.62 28.81 43.02
N VAL A 21 54.94 29.59 44.05
CA VAL A 21 56.32 29.99 44.32
C VAL A 21 56.60 29.55 45.75
N SER A 22 57.19 28.36 45.90
CA SER A 22 57.72 27.91 47.18
C SER A 22 58.84 26.91 46.91
N VAL A 23 60.05 27.22 47.35
CA VAL A 23 61.15 26.25 47.45
C VAL A 23 60.81 25.35 48.65
N PRO A 24 60.53 24.05 48.44
CA PRO A 24 60.06 23.20 49.52
C PRO A 24 61.27 22.68 50.31
N VAL A 25 61.50 23.23 51.51
CA VAL A 25 62.62 22.86 52.40
C VAL A 25 62.08 22.25 53.69
N GLY A 26 62.40 20.99 53.96
CA GLY A 26 62.13 20.34 55.25
C GLY A 26 63.38 20.36 56.14
N ILE A 27 63.30 20.97 57.34
CA ILE A 27 64.43 21.11 58.26
C ILE A 27 64.25 20.21 59.50
N VAL A 28 65.27 19.44 59.86
CA VAL A 28 65.33 18.67 61.13
C VAL A 28 66.53 19.15 61.96
N MET A 29 66.31 19.58 63.20
CA MET A 29 67.34 20.20 64.06
C MET A 29 67.71 19.33 65.28
N ALA A 30 69.01 19.25 65.61
CA ALA A 30 69.51 18.63 66.85
C ALA A 30 70.89 19.18 67.27
N ASN A 31 70.98 19.83 68.44
CA ASN A 31 72.16 20.63 68.89
C ASN A 31 72.48 21.79 67.90
N ASP A 32 73.73 22.26 67.84
CA ASP A 32 74.24 23.29 66.91
C ASP A 32 74.34 22.82 65.43
N PHE A 33 73.60 21.76 65.06
CA PHE A 33 73.60 21.14 63.73
C PHE A 33 72.16 20.89 63.24
N TYR A 34 71.94 20.98 61.93
CA TYR A 34 70.65 20.67 61.30
C TYR A 34 70.82 20.09 59.90
N VAL A 35 69.78 19.41 59.40
CA VAL A 35 69.73 18.85 58.05
C VAL A 35 68.54 19.44 57.30
N GLU A 36 68.77 19.90 56.06
CA GLU A 36 67.77 20.36 55.10
C GLU A 36 67.53 19.29 54.04
N PHE A 37 66.27 18.94 53.81
CA PHE A 37 65.80 18.15 52.68
C PHE A 37 65.12 19.10 51.67
N ASP A 38 65.67 19.22 50.47
CA ASP A 38 65.06 19.96 49.36
C ASP A 38 64.12 19.02 48.59
N MET A 39 62.83 19.07 48.96
CA MET A 39 61.80 18.18 48.44
C MET A 39 60.38 18.63 48.80
N GLU A 40 59.43 18.34 47.91
CA GLU A 40 58.00 18.44 48.24
C GLU A 40 57.59 17.30 49.18
N GLN A 41 57.07 17.66 50.36
CA GLN A 41 56.59 16.67 51.33
C GLN A 41 55.25 16.04 50.96
N PHE A 42 54.43 16.70 50.13
CA PHE A 42 53.12 16.22 49.71
C PHE A 42 53.04 16.27 48.20
N VAL A 43 53.05 15.10 47.57
CA VAL A 43 53.02 14.95 46.12
C VAL A 43 51.84 14.08 45.72
N THR A 44 51.32 14.29 44.52
CA THR A 44 50.21 13.49 43.97
C THR A 44 50.75 12.61 42.85
N ALA A 45 50.34 11.34 42.86
CA ALA A 45 50.61 10.39 41.79
C ALA A 45 49.29 9.93 41.17
N GLU A 46 49.31 9.67 39.86
CA GLU A 46 48.14 9.18 39.14
C GLU A 46 47.98 7.66 39.30
N TYR A 47 46.74 7.21 39.49
CA TYR A 47 46.43 5.78 39.60
C TYR A 47 46.85 5.01 38.34
N GLY A 48 47.57 3.90 38.53
CA GLY A 48 47.99 2.98 37.47
C GLY A 48 49.11 3.50 36.57
N GLU A 49 49.57 4.74 36.73
CA GLU A 49 50.74 5.25 36.02
C GLU A 49 52.05 4.89 36.75
N LYS A 50 53.15 4.80 36.00
CA LYS A 50 54.46 4.60 36.59
C LYS A 50 54.86 5.86 37.35
N TYR A 51 55.14 5.73 38.64
CA TYR A 51 55.66 6.81 39.47
C TYR A 51 57.08 6.48 39.94
N GLU A 52 58.03 7.35 39.59
CA GLU A 52 59.41 7.20 40.04
C GLU A 52 59.68 8.19 41.18
N VAL A 53 60.05 7.65 42.34
CA VAL A 53 60.45 8.48 43.49
C VAL A 53 61.74 9.21 43.14
N THR A 54 61.69 10.54 43.14
CA THR A 54 62.87 11.37 42.96
C THR A 54 63.60 11.53 44.29
N LEU A 55 64.88 11.16 44.34
CA LEU A 55 65.69 11.32 45.55
C LEU A 55 65.89 12.82 45.85
N PRO A 56 65.65 13.26 47.10
CA PRO A 56 65.81 14.66 47.48
C PRO A 56 67.28 15.05 47.56
N GLN A 57 67.60 16.32 47.30
CA GLN A 57 68.92 16.85 47.65
C GLN A 57 68.94 17.18 49.15
N VAL A 58 69.97 16.71 49.86
CA VAL A 58 70.03 16.85 51.32
C VAL A 58 71.35 17.48 51.75
N LYS A 59 71.28 18.49 52.62
CA LYS A 59 72.44 19.23 53.12
C LYS A 59 72.48 19.28 54.65
N GLY A 60 73.62 18.93 55.23
CA GLY A 60 73.90 19.07 56.67
C GLY A 60 74.66 20.35 56.99
N TYR A 61 74.30 21.03 58.07
CA TYR A 61 74.87 22.31 58.49
C TYR A 61 75.29 22.28 59.96
N GLY A 62 76.33 23.05 60.32
CA GLY A 62 76.88 23.11 61.68
C GLY A 62 77.77 24.32 61.95
N THR A 63 78.31 24.44 63.17
CA THR A 63 79.20 25.57 63.55
C THR A 63 80.57 25.52 62.86
N ILE A 64 81.02 26.69 62.35
CA ILE A 64 82.34 27.09 61.82
C ILE A 64 82.96 26.19 60.72
N LEU A 65 82.97 24.87 60.86
CA LEU A 65 83.56 23.90 59.92
C LEU A 65 82.61 23.41 58.81
N VAL A 66 81.27 23.53 58.97
CA VAL A 66 80.26 23.04 57.99
C VAL A 66 79.19 24.11 57.69
N SER A 67 79.54 25.39 57.78
CA SER A 67 78.60 26.50 57.65
C SER A 67 78.05 26.73 56.24
N LYS A 68 78.69 26.16 55.21
CA LYS A 68 78.28 26.28 53.80
C LYS A 68 77.38 25.13 53.30
N GLY A 69 77.05 24.18 54.18
CA GLY A 69 76.27 22.98 53.84
C GLY A 69 77.12 21.88 53.21
N GLN A 70 77.06 20.68 53.78
CA GLN A 70 77.65 19.47 53.21
C GLN A 70 76.55 18.64 52.55
N GLU A 71 76.74 18.24 51.29
CA GLU A 71 75.83 17.28 50.64
C GLU A 71 75.93 15.92 51.32
N LEU A 72 74.77 15.32 51.60
CA LEU A 72 74.65 14.05 52.30
C LEU A 72 74.03 13.00 51.38
N GLU A 73 74.50 11.76 51.52
CA GLU A 73 73.86 10.62 50.85
C GLU A 73 72.48 10.37 51.46
N VAL A 74 71.54 10.01 50.59
CA VAL A 74 70.15 9.75 50.96
C VAL A 74 69.79 8.32 50.62
N ILE A 75 69.24 7.61 51.60
CA ILE A 75 68.72 6.26 51.42
C ILE A 75 67.19 6.34 51.43
N GLN A 76 66.58 5.88 50.35
CA GLN A 76 65.12 5.72 50.27
C GLN A 76 64.70 4.41 50.92
N ASN A 77 63.61 4.46 51.69
CA ASN A 77 62.93 3.29 52.21
C ASN A 77 61.43 3.38 51.88
N GLY A 78 60.93 2.33 51.23
CA GLY A 78 59.58 2.28 50.68
C GLY A 78 59.53 2.68 49.20
N ASP A 79 58.47 2.24 48.54
CA ASP A 79 58.15 2.56 47.15
C ASP A 79 56.66 2.91 47.07
N VAL A 80 56.23 3.53 45.98
CA VAL A 80 54.83 3.93 45.78
C VAL A 80 54.13 2.91 44.89
N ASP A 81 53.15 2.20 45.44
CA ASP A 81 52.30 1.29 44.67
C ASP A 81 51.13 2.06 44.06
N THR A 82 51.28 2.54 42.83
CA THR A 82 50.24 3.30 42.11
C THR A 82 49.01 2.48 41.73
N SER A 83 49.00 1.16 41.97
CA SER A 83 47.80 0.32 41.87
C SER A 83 46.87 0.42 43.09
N LYS A 84 47.25 1.21 44.11
CA LYS A 84 46.46 1.42 45.33
C LYS A 84 46.23 2.91 45.59
N LEU A 85 44.97 3.33 45.54
CA LEU A 85 44.55 4.68 45.91
C LEU A 85 44.87 4.99 47.39
N GLY A 86 45.11 6.27 47.67
CA GLY A 86 45.33 6.79 49.01
C GLY A 86 46.76 7.27 49.26
N SER A 87 47.00 7.73 50.48
CA SER A 87 48.29 8.30 50.88
C SER A 87 49.27 7.24 51.35
N GLN A 88 50.43 7.19 50.72
CA GLN A 88 51.53 6.26 51.00
C GLN A 88 52.76 7.05 51.47
N PRO A 89 53.38 6.68 52.62
CA PRO A 89 54.59 7.35 53.09
C PRO A 89 55.84 6.75 52.43
N VAL A 90 56.72 7.60 51.91
CA VAL A 90 58.09 7.27 51.51
C VAL A 90 59.04 7.93 52.51
N VAL A 91 59.97 7.15 53.09
CA VAL A 91 60.86 7.64 54.14
C VAL A 91 62.27 7.76 53.59
N PHE A 92 62.84 8.95 53.71
CA PHE A 92 64.23 9.23 53.34
C PHE A 92 65.07 9.30 54.61
N TYR A 93 66.21 8.61 54.59
CA TYR A 93 67.18 8.55 55.68
C TYR A 93 68.49 9.17 55.25
N THR A 94 69.13 9.87 56.17
CA THR A 94 70.52 10.30 56.03
C THR A 94 71.21 10.28 57.38
N GLU A 95 72.54 10.18 57.39
CA GLU A 95 73.34 10.25 58.60
C GLU A 95 74.22 11.50 58.55
N PHE A 96 74.23 12.27 59.64
CA PHE A 96 75.10 13.42 59.77
C PHE A 96 75.63 13.52 61.21
N MET A 97 76.97 13.57 61.35
CA MET A 97 77.66 13.65 62.64
C MET A 97 77.26 12.54 63.63
N GLY A 98 77.11 11.29 63.15
CA GLY A 98 76.78 10.13 63.98
C GLY A 98 75.32 10.09 64.47
N LYS A 99 74.44 10.93 63.90
CA LYS A 99 72.99 10.92 64.15
C LYS A 99 72.24 10.64 62.84
N GLU A 100 71.22 9.80 62.95
CA GLU A 100 70.28 9.52 61.85
C GLU A 100 69.19 10.59 61.79
N TYR A 101 68.94 11.12 60.61
CA TYR A 101 67.85 12.04 60.30
C TYR A 101 66.91 11.38 59.30
N ARG A 102 65.60 11.56 59.48
CA ARG A 102 64.59 11.04 58.58
C ARG A 102 63.57 12.09 58.18
N MET A 103 63.12 12.03 56.94
CA MET A 103 62.03 12.83 56.39
C MET A 103 60.99 11.91 55.74
N VAL A 104 59.70 12.27 55.85
CA VAL A 104 58.60 11.52 55.23
C VAL A 104 57.99 12.36 54.12
N GLN A 105 57.96 11.81 52.91
CA GLN A 105 57.13 12.30 51.82
C GLN A 105 55.83 11.50 51.79
N VAL A 106 54.70 12.19 51.72
CA VAL A 106 53.39 11.59 51.57
C VAL A 106 52.99 11.68 50.11
N VAL A 107 53.03 10.55 49.42
CA VAL A 107 52.55 10.43 48.04
C VAL A 107 51.09 10.04 48.07
N THR A 108 50.19 10.90 47.60
CA THR A 108 48.77 10.60 47.52
C THR A 108 48.43 10.13 46.12
N VAL A 109 48.16 8.82 45.99
CA VAL A 109 47.69 8.24 44.73
C VAL A 109 46.22 8.56 44.58
N LYS A 110 45.87 9.30 43.53
CA LYS A 110 44.50 9.65 43.17
C LYS A 110 44.25 9.27 41.72
N ASP A 111 42.99 9.01 41.42
CA ASP A 111 42.52 8.93 40.06
C ASP A 111 41.99 10.31 39.65
N THR A 112 42.73 10.97 38.75
CA THR A 112 42.39 12.30 38.23
C THR A 112 41.96 12.26 36.76
N LYS A 113 42.02 11.08 36.14
CA LYS A 113 41.64 10.90 34.74
C LYS A 113 40.13 10.84 34.62
N ALA A 114 39.62 11.53 33.62
CA ALA A 114 38.21 11.43 33.29
C ALA A 114 37.94 10.12 32.55
N PRO A 115 36.74 9.55 32.71
CA PRO A 115 36.32 8.45 31.86
C PRO A 115 36.27 8.87 30.39
N THR A 116 36.19 7.89 29.51
CA THR A 116 35.94 8.05 28.07
C THR A 116 34.57 7.49 27.74
N ILE A 117 33.88 8.09 26.75
CA ILE A 117 32.65 7.55 26.18
C ILE A 117 32.88 7.42 24.67
N GLU A 118 32.93 6.19 24.19
CA GLU A 118 33.02 5.86 22.77
C GLU A 118 31.62 5.49 22.26
N LEU A 119 31.15 6.21 21.24
CA LEU A 119 29.85 5.99 20.63
C LEU A 119 29.98 4.98 19.48
N GLU A 120 29.16 3.93 19.50
CA GLU A 120 29.05 3.01 18.37
C GLU A 120 28.24 3.69 17.25
N TYR A 121 28.49 3.31 16.00
CA TYR A 121 27.75 3.82 14.85
C TYR A 121 27.19 2.63 14.06
N VAL A 122 25.88 2.65 13.84
CA VAL A 122 25.21 1.64 13.02
C VAL A 122 24.94 2.25 11.64
N GLU A 123 25.61 1.73 10.62
CA GLU A 123 25.43 2.20 9.25
C GLU A 123 23.97 2.05 8.80
N GLY A 124 23.38 3.15 8.32
CA GLY A 124 21.99 3.20 7.85
C GLY A 124 20.94 3.31 8.97
N ALA A 125 21.34 3.49 10.23
CA ALA A 125 20.39 3.72 11.30
C ALA A 125 19.76 5.12 11.21
N PHE A 126 18.44 5.18 11.31
CA PHE A 126 17.67 6.41 11.39
C PHE A 126 16.52 6.26 12.39
N THR A 127 15.91 7.38 12.75
CA THR A 127 14.72 7.44 13.61
C THR A 127 13.55 8.00 12.81
N TYR A 128 12.38 7.36 12.88
CA TYR A 128 11.18 7.92 12.27
C TYR A 128 10.81 9.27 12.92
N PRO A 129 10.35 10.25 12.14
CA PRO A 129 9.88 11.53 12.67
C PRO A 129 8.85 11.33 13.80
N GLY A 130 9.05 12.04 14.91
CA GLY A 130 8.17 11.96 16.08
C GLY A 130 8.32 10.70 16.95
N GLN A 131 9.16 9.73 16.57
CA GLN A 131 9.49 8.58 17.43
C GLN A 131 10.70 8.89 18.32
N LYS A 132 10.79 8.16 19.43
CA LYS A 132 11.95 8.22 20.34
C LYS A 132 13.17 7.60 19.68
N TYR A 133 14.34 8.18 19.94
CA TYR A 133 15.61 7.61 19.50
C TYR A 133 15.80 6.18 20.02
N LYS A 134 16.31 5.30 19.15
CA LYS A 134 16.70 3.93 19.50
C LYS A 134 18.22 3.86 19.64
N GLU A 135 18.69 3.53 20.84
CA GLU A 135 20.11 3.47 21.18
C GLU A 135 20.91 2.53 20.27
N GLU A 136 21.96 3.07 19.63
CA GLU A 136 22.89 2.36 18.74
C GLU A 136 24.08 1.71 19.45
N GLY A 137 24.28 2.00 20.75
CA GLY A 137 25.35 1.44 21.56
C GLY A 137 26.42 2.46 21.93
N PHE A 138 27.04 2.28 23.08
CA PHE A 138 28.19 3.07 23.54
C PHE A 138 28.98 2.28 24.57
N LEU A 139 30.25 2.65 24.75
CA LEU A 139 31.15 2.07 25.73
C LEU A 139 31.79 3.18 26.57
N ALA A 140 31.60 3.13 27.88
CA ALA A 140 32.24 4.06 28.80
C ALA A 140 33.30 3.36 29.66
N LYS A 141 34.55 3.84 29.60
CA LYS A 141 35.70 3.23 30.29
C LYS A 141 36.51 4.25 31.07
N ASP A 142 37.02 3.80 32.20
CA ASP A 142 37.89 4.53 33.10
C ASP A 142 39.12 3.70 33.50
N ASN A 143 40.24 4.35 33.83
CA ASN A 143 41.47 3.67 34.26
C ASN A 143 41.33 2.98 35.62
N TYR A 144 40.52 3.52 36.54
CA TYR A 144 40.30 2.96 37.87
C TYR A 144 39.03 2.12 37.94
N ASP A 145 37.89 2.66 37.50
CA ASP A 145 36.59 1.99 37.59
C ASP A 145 36.37 0.90 36.52
N GLY A 146 37.17 0.88 35.45
CA GLY A 146 37.00 -0.05 34.33
C GLY A 146 35.78 0.30 33.46
N ASP A 147 34.95 -0.69 33.10
CA ASP A 147 33.72 -0.46 32.33
C ASP A 147 32.60 0.09 33.23
N ILE A 148 32.24 1.35 32.98
CA ILE A 148 31.21 2.08 33.69
C ILE A 148 30.00 2.41 32.81
N SER A 149 29.80 1.71 31.69
CA SER A 149 28.72 1.97 30.74
C SER A 149 27.33 1.96 31.39
N LYS A 150 27.14 1.13 32.42
CA LYS A 150 25.87 1.07 33.20
C LYS A 150 25.58 2.33 34.04
N LYS A 151 26.58 3.19 34.27
CA LYS A 151 26.43 4.46 35.00
C LYS A 151 26.12 5.64 34.07
N VAL A 152 26.15 5.43 32.75
CA VAL A 152 25.87 6.49 31.77
C VAL A 152 24.39 6.90 31.87
N VAL A 153 24.15 8.20 31.91
CA VAL A 153 22.83 8.80 31.79
C VAL A 153 22.74 9.47 30.43
N SER A 154 21.65 9.23 29.70
CA SER A 154 21.37 9.86 28.42
C SER A 154 20.13 10.76 28.45
N GLU A 155 20.15 11.83 27.67
CA GLU A 155 19.04 12.78 27.51
C GLU A 155 18.88 13.13 26.02
N GLU A 156 17.68 12.93 25.48
CA GLU A 156 17.30 13.36 24.12
C GLU A 156 16.77 14.79 24.16
N ARG A 157 17.40 15.71 23.42
CA ARG A 157 16.91 17.08 23.22
C ARG A 157 17.53 17.71 21.97
N ASP A 158 16.79 18.61 21.34
CA ASP A 158 17.25 19.42 20.20
C ASP A 158 17.84 18.62 19.02
N GLY A 159 17.35 17.40 18.77
CA GLY A 159 17.86 16.52 17.70
C GLY A 159 19.17 15.80 18.04
N TYR A 160 19.58 15.82 19.32
CA TYR A 160 20.77 15.15 19.81
C TYR A 160 20.46 14.26 21.02
N VAL A 161 21.28 13.23 21.20
CA VAL A 161 21.37 12.47 22.45
C VAL A 161 22.64 12.87 23.17
N TYR A 162 22.50 13.38 24.38
CA TYR A 162 23.60 13.75 25.25
C TYR A 162 23.87 12.64 26.25
N TYR A 163 25.12 12.17 26.31
CA TYR A 163 25.58 11.15 27.24
C TYR A 163 26.43 11.81 28.31
N SER A 164 26.24 11.43 29.57
CA SER A 164 27.11 11.84 30.67
C SER A 164 27.38 10.69 31.63
N VAL A 165 28.63 10.58 32.08
CA VAL A 165 29.03 9.62 33.10
C VAL A 165 30.00 10.27 34.08
N LYS A 166 29.95 9.79 35.32
CA LYS A 166 30.86 10.17 36.39
C LYS A 166 31.47 8.91 37.00
N ASP A 167 32.78 8.89 37.17
CA ASP A 167 33.49 7.80 37.84
C ASP A 167 33.30 7.85 39.38
N SER A 168 33.94 6.92 40.10
CA SER A 168 33.90 6.90 41.57
C SER A 168 34.72 8.02 42.23
N SER A 169 35.72 8.55 41.53
CA SER A 169 36.66 9.57 42.00
C SER A 169 36.14 11.01 41.88
N GLY A 170 35.14 11.24 41.04
CA GLY A 170 34.59 12.57 40.81
C GLY A 170 34.61 13.04 39.37
N ASN A 171 35.42 12.42 38.51
CA ASN A 171 35.71 12.93 37.19
C ASN A 171 34.56 12.61 36.23
N LYS A 172 34.35 13.48 35.23
CA LYS A 172 33.16 13.46 34.37
C LYS A 172 33.56 13.42 32.92
N ALA A 173 32.76 12.70 32.13
CA ALA A 173 32.82 12.72 30.68
C ALA A 173 31.43 12.95 30.08
N THR A 174 31.44 13.52 28.88
CA THR A 174 30.23 13.74 28.08
C THR A 174 30.49 13.43 26.63
N ALA A 175 29.50 12.88 25.94
CA ALA A 175 29.48 12.70 24.50
C ALA A 175 28.14 13.17 23.94
N LYS A 176 28.07 13.44 22.64
CA LYS A 176 26.82 13.78 21.95
C LYS A 176 26.71 12.98 20.65
N ARG A 177 25.50 12.49 20.35
CA ARG A 177 25.14 11.86 19.07
C ARG A 177 24.07 12.70 18.38
N GLU A 178 24.22 12.93 17.09
CA GLU A 178 23.19 13.54 16.24
C GLU A 178 22.15 12.48 15.86
N ILE A 179 20.87 12.82 15.94
CA ILE A 179 19.78 11.92 15.53
C ILE A 179 19.50 12.18 14.05
N TYR A 180 19.72 11.18 13.22
CA TYR A 180 19.31 11.23 11.82
C TYR A 180 17.84 10.77 11.70
N TYR A 181 16.98 11.66 11.23
CA TYR A 181 15.58 11.35 10.97
C TYR A 181 15.36 11.06 9.50
N ASP A 182 14.67 9.97 9.21
CA ASP A 182 14.30 9.56 7.86
C ASP A 182 12.94 8.85 7.88
N ASP A 183 12.29 8.79 6.73
CA ASP A 183 11.02 8.08 6.53
C ASP A 183 11.07 7.29 5.24
N ASP A 184 10.86 5.97 5.33
CA ASP A 184 10.84 5.04 4.20
C ASP A 184 9.43 4.50 3.92
N ILE A 185 8.41 5.03 4.58
CA ILE A 185 7.02 4.61 4.42
C ILE A 185 6.35 5.52 3.39
N CYS A 186 5.72 4.89 2.39
CA CYS A 186 4.96 5.65 1.40
C CYS A 186 3.61 6.12 1.95
N PRO A 187 3.10 7.26 1.48
CA PRO A 187 1.75 7.70 1.79
C PRO A 187 0.70 6.74 1.25
N GLU A 188 -0.49 6.74 1.85
CA GLU A 188 -1.64 5.95 1.43
C GLU A 188 -2.72 6.85 0.78
N ILE A 189 -3.08 6.57 -0.48
CA ILE A 189 -4.20 7.24 -1.17
C ILE A 189 -5.49 6.41 -1.03
N THR A 190 -6.55 7.03 -0.52
CA THR A 190 -7.92 6.48 -0.54
C THR A 190 -8.78 7.24 -1.54
N LEU A 191 -9.44 6.52 -2.45
CA LEU A 191 -10.35 7.10 -3.46
C LEU A 191 -11.79 6.99 -2.97
N GLU A 192 -12.42 8.13 -2.67
CA GLU A 192 -13.84 8.16 -2.33
C GLU A 192 -14.67 7.72 -3.55
N GLY A 193 -15.79 7.01 -3.37
CA GLY A 193 -16.54 6.45 -4.50
C GLY A 193 -15.84 5.30 -5.26
N GLY A 194 -14.64 4.88 -4.85
CA GLY A 194 -13.97 3.68 -5.34
C GLY A 194 -13.07 3.89 -6.56
N GLU A 195 -12.49 2.77 -7.02
CA GLU A 195 -11.57 2.71 -8.16
C GLU A 195 -12.31 2.63 -9.51
N GLU A 196 -13.59 2.29 -9.50
CA GLU A 196 -14.45 2.29 -10.70
C GLU A 196 -15.65 3.21 -10.49
N TYR A 197 -15.89 4.10 -11.45
CA TYR A 197 -17.00 5.05 -11.43
C TYR A 197 -17.72 5.04 -12.78
N VAL A 198 -19.05 5.00 -12.79
CA VAL A 198 -19.85 4.91 -14.03
C VAL A 198 -20.62 6.20 -14.24
N VAL A 199 -20.49 6.79 -15.44
CA VAL A 199 -21.29 7.93 -15.89
C VAL A 199 -22.01 7.60 -17.18
N THR A 200 -23.08 8.34 -17.46
CA THR A 200 -23.80 8.23 -18.74
C THR A 200 -23.26 9.29 -19.69
N GLU A 201 -23.14 8.95 -20.96
CA GLU A 201 -22.76 9.88 -22.04
C GLU A 201 -23.58 11.18 -21.97
N GLY A 202 -22.89 12.32 -22.01
CA GLY A 202 -23.51 13.64 -21.86
C GLY A 202 -23.56 14.15 -20.42
N GLU A 203 -23.55 13.28 -19.41
CA GLU A 203 -23.58 13.69 -18.00
C GLU A 203 -22.18 14.11 -17.52
N PRO A 204 -22.06 15.22 -16.78
CA PRO A 204 -20.76 15.68 -16.29
C PRO A 204 -20.19 14.69 -15.25
N TYR A 205 -18.93 14.33 -15.41
CA TYR A 205 -18.16 13.64 -14.36
C TYR A 205 -17.62 14.66 -13.37
N VAL A 206 -17.97 14.49 -12.09
CA VAL A 206 -17.40 15.22 -10.96
C VAL A 206 -16.64 14.21 -10.12
N ASP A 207 -15.39 14.51 -9.81
CA ASP A 207 -14.56 13.64 -8.98
C ASP A 207 -15.21 13.42 -7.60
N PRO A 208 -15.48 12.17 -7.18
CA PRO A 208 -16.07 11.89 -5.88
C PRO A 208 -15.21 12.29 -4.67
N GLY A 209 -13.92 12.59 -4.86
CA GLY A 209 -12.99 12.93 -3.80
C GLY A 209 -11.91 11.85 -3.56
N TYR A 210 -10.92 12.21 -2.75
CA TYR A 210 -9.82 11.35 -2.34
C TYR A 210 -9.15 11.93 -1.08
N THR A 211 -8.43 11.08 -0.35
CA THR A 211 -7.54 11.47 0.74
C THR A 211 -6.16 10.85 0.56
N ALA A 212 -5.12 11.51 1.10
CA ALA A 212 -3.76 10.98 1.16
C ALA A 212 -3.18 11.21 2.56
N LEU A 213 -2.83 10.13 3.24
CA LEU A 213 -2.31 10.16 4.61
C LEU A 213 -0.91 9.55 4.67
N ASP A 214 -0.07 10.13 5.51
CA ASP A 214 1.31 9.73 5.72
C ASP A 214 1.65 9.72 7.22
N ASN A 215 2.58 8.86 7.65
CA ASN A 215 2.95 8.75 9.07
C ASN A 215 3.79 9.93 9.58
N ALA A 216 4.63 10.55 8.75
CA ALA A 216 5.45 11.70 9.13
C ALA A 216 4.78 13.03 8.76
N ASP A 217 4.16 13.14 7.59
CA ASP A 217 3.53 14.38 7.11
C ASP A 217 2.07 14.56 7.56
N GLY A 218 1.39 13.50 7.98
CA GLY A 218 -0.05 13.53 8.29
C GLY A 218 -0.91 13.62 7.03
N ASP A 219 -1.88 14.55 6.99
CA ASP A 219 -2.75 14.72 5.82
C ASP A 219 -2.08 15.55 4.72
N ILE A 220 -1.74 14.87 3.63
CA ILE A 220 -1.12 15.47 2.44
C ILE A 220 -2.05 15.48 1.23
N SER A 221 -3.37 15.36 1.43
CA SER A 221 -4.37 15.33 0.35
C SER A 221 -4.25 16.54 -0.60
N ALA A 222 -3.86 17.70 -0.07
CA ALA A 222 -3.65 18.92 -0.86
C ALA A 222 -2.45 18.85 -1.82
N LYS A 223 -1.51 17.91 -1.61
CA LYS A 223 -0.34 17.69 -2.48
C LYS A 223 -0.61 16.70 -3.61
N VAL A 224 -1.77 16.02 -3.63
CA VAL A 224 -2.10 15.02 -4.65
C VAL A 224 -2.25 15.70 -6.01
N GLN A 225 -1.55 15.14 -7.00
CA GLN A 225 -1.64 15.52 -8.40
C GLN A 225 -2.56 14.54 -9.12
N ILE A 226 -3.47 15.06 -9.92
CA ILE A 226 -4.42 14.27 -10.71
C ILE A 226 -4.10 14.45 -12.19
N GLU A 227 -3.83 13.36 -12.88
CA GLU A 227 -3.63 13.32 -14.32
C GLU A 227 -4.73 12.47 -14.96
N GLY A 228 -5.35 12.98 -16.03
CA GLY A 228 -6.40 12.27 -16.75
C GLY A 228 -7.30 13.24 -17.49
N THR A 229 -7.84 12.79 -18.61
CA THR A 229 -8.82 13.55 -19.38
C THR A 229 -10.00 12.64 -19.70
N ILE A 230 -11.20 13.21 -19.69
CA ILE A 230 -12.43 12.52 -20.04
C ILE A 230 -13.19 13.33 -21.07
N ASP A 231 -13.67 12.66 -22.12
CA ASP A 231 -14.70 13.20 -23.00
C ASP A 231 -16.01 12.51 -22.66
N ILE A 232 -16.88 13.22 -21.95
CA ILE A 232 -18.16 12.66 -21.51
C ILE A 232 -19.11 12.35 -22.68
N ASN A 233 -18.80 12.79 -23.90
CA ASN A 233 -19.60 12.51 -25.09
C ASN A 233 -19.12 11.28 -25.84
N ILE A 234 -18.00 10.67 -25.43
CA ILE A 234 -17.44 9.49 -26.09
C ILE A 234 -17.48 8.34 -25.08
N PRO A 235 -18.35 7.35 -25.27
CA PRO A 235 -18.39 6.16 -24.45
C PRO A 235 -17.06 5.40 -24.47
N GLY A 236 -16.64 4.91 -23.30
CA GLY A 236 -15.33 4.30 -23.14
C GLY A 236 -14.86 4.26 -21.69
N GLU A 237 -13.65 3.73 -21.51
CA GLU A 237 -12.95 3.71 -20.22
C GLU A 237 -11.90 4.82 -20.21
N TYR A 238 -11.95 5.67 -19.19
CA TYR A 238 -11.03 6.77 -18.96
C TYR A 238 -10.30 6.55 -17.65
N ILE A 239 -8.98 6.72 -17.63
CA ILE A 239 -8.15 6.46 -16.47
C ILE A 239 -7.66 7.80 -15.90
N PHE A 240 -7.94 8.02 -14.62
CA PHE A 240 -7.36 9.09 -13.83
C PHE A 240 -6.29 8.51 -12.91
N LYS A 241 -5.11 9.12 -12.90
CA LYS A 241 -3.98 8.79 -12.03
C LYS A 241 -3.87 9.84 -10.93
N TYR A 242 -3.84 9.38 -9.70
CA TYR A 242 -3.64 10.19 -8.50
C TYR A 242 -2.26 9.86 -7.99
N SER A 243 -1.39 10.85 -7.88
CA SER A 243 -0.04 10.67 -7.39
C SER A 243 0.27 11.67 -6.29
N VAL A 244 1.06 11.23 -5.31
CA VAL A 244 1.50 12.11 -4.22
C VAL A 244 2.88 11.69 -3.76
N ARG A 245 3.63 12.69 -3.29
CA ARG A 245 4.93 12.54 -2.68
C ARG A 245 4.90 13.20 -1.30
N ASP A 246 5.47 12.53 -0.31
CA ASP A 246 5.62 13.07 1.04
C ASP A 246 6.83 14.03 1.15
N SER A 247 7.24 14.41 2.37
CA SER A 247 8.42 15.26 2.58
C SER A 247 9.77 14.54 2.51
N TYR A 248 9.77 13.20 2.50
CA TYR A 248 10.94 12.32 2.44
C TYR A 248 11.11 11.65 1.07
N ASP A 249 10.44 12.19 0.05
CA ASP A 249 10.46 11.72 -1.35
C ASP A 249 9.81 10.34 -1.60
N ASN A 250 9.08 9.75 -0.64
CA ASN A 250 8.31 8.55 -0.87
C ASN A 250 7.10 8.84 -1.75
N TYR A 251 6.82 7.95 -2.71
CA TYR A 251 5.91 8.21 -3.81
C TYR A 251 4.95 7.05 -4.06
N ILE A 252 3.68 7.37 -4.25
CA ILE A 252 2.64 6.40 -4.60
C ILE A 252 1.77 6.91 -5.75
N GLU A 253 1.22 5.98 -6.52
CA GLU A 253 0.18 6.24 -7.52
C GLU A 253 -1.03 5.34 -7.27
N LYS A 254 -2.22 5.87 -7.55
CA LYS A 254 -3.47 5.12 -7.57
C LYS A 254 -4.31 5.51 -8.79
N PHE A 255 -5.17 4.62 -9.25
CA PHE A 255 -5.92 4.81 -10.48
C PHE A 255 -7.43 4.71 -10.24
N ARG A 256 -8.18 5.63 -10.85
CA ARG A 256 -9.64 5.53 -10.99
C ARG A 256 -10.00 5.33 -12.45
N LYS A 257 -10.76 4.29 -12.74
CA LYS A 257 -11.37 4.02 -14.04
C LYS A 257 -12.78 4.60 -14.08
N VAL A 258 -12.99 5.59 -14.93
CA VAL A 258 -14.30 6.18 -15.19
C VAL A 258 -14.85 5.57 -16.48
N ILE A 259 -16.00 4.92 -16.39
CA ILE A 259 -16.66 4.25 -17.51
C ILE A 259 -17.80 5.15 -17.99
N VAL A 260 -17.65 5.76 -19.16
CA VAL A 260 -18.72 6.47 -19.86
C VAL A 260 -19.52 5.45 -20.65
N LYS A 261 -20.77 5.22 -20.25
CA LYS A 261 -21.70 4.35 -20.99
C LYS A 261 -22.50 5.17 -22.00
N HIS A 262 -22.84 4.57 -23.14
CA HIS A 262 -23.75 5.21 -24.10
C HIS A 262 -25.05 5.67 -23.44
N ASN A 263 -25.53 6.84 -23.85
CA ASN A 263 -26.87 7.29 -23.50
C ASN A 263 -27.87 6.56 -24.39
N VAL A 264 -28.51 5.52 -23.84
CA VAL A 264 -29.60 4.83 -24.54
C VAL A 264 -30.89 5.63 -24.36
N PRO A 265 -31.47 6.19 -25.43
CA PRO A 265 -32.69 6.96 -25.32
C PRO A 265 -33.80 6.11 -24.70
N GLN A 266 -34.39 6.58 -23.60
CA GLN A 266 -35.56 5.94 -23.00
C GLN A 266 -36.75 6.14 -23.95
N ASN A 267 -37.33 5.04 -24.43
CA ASN A 267 -38.45 5.07 -25.36
C ASN A 267 -39.45 3.99 -24.94
N ASN A 268 -40.74 4.30 -25.01
CA ASN A 268 -41.77 3.34 -24.64
C ASN A 268 -41.83 2.21 -25.69
N PRO A 269 -41.55 0.95 -25.34
CA PRO A 269 -41.61 -0.16 -26.29
C PRO A 269 -42.97 -0.34 -26.97
N ASP A 270 -44.05 0.08 -26.31
CA ASP A 270 -45.42 -0.01 -26.86
C ASP A 270 -45.80 1.16 -27.77
N GLN A 271 -45.08 2.27 -27.68
CA GLN A 271 -45.32 3.48 -28.49
C GLN A 271 -43.99 4.15 -28.87
N PRO A 272 -43.15 3.45 -29.65
CA PRO A 272 -41.80 3.93 -29.89
C PRO A 272 -41.80 5.08 -30.92
N THR A 273 -40.95 6.07 -30.69
CA THR A 273 -40.77 7.22 -31.59
C THR A 273 -39.34 7.30 -32.14
N GLY A 274 -39.14 7.85 -33.34
CA GLY A 274 -37.81 8.01 -33.93
C GLY A 274 -37.31 6.80 -34.74
N LYS A 275 -35.99 6.56 -34.74
CA LYS A 275 -35.37 5.44 -35.45
C LYS A 275 -35.22 4.25 -34.49
N ILE A 276 -35.85 3.12 -34.79
CA ILE A 276 -35.96 1.97 -33.88
C ILE A 276 -35.36 0.72 -34.51
N VAL A 277 -34.56 0.01 -33.73
CA VAL A 277 -34.07 -1.33 -34.07
C VAL A 277 -34.51 -2.34 -33.00
N TYR A 278 -35.21 -3.37 -33.43
CA TYR A 278 -35.47 -4.57 -32.62
C TYR A 278 -34.46 -5.64 -33.02
N LEU A 279 -33.43 -5.83 -32.20
CA LEU A 279 -32.55 -6.99 -32.34
C LEU A 279 -33.30 -8.23 -31.88
N THR A 280 -33.38 -9.23 -32.77
CA THR A 280 -34.08 -10.48 -32.48
C THR A 280 -33.16 -11.67 -32.76
N PHE A 281 -33.15 -12.63 -31.83
CA PHE A 281 -32.27 -13.79 -31.86
C PHE A 281 -33.09 -15.07 -31.84
N ASP A 282 -32.94 -15.89 -32.87
CA ASP A 282 -33.63 -17.16 -33.05
C ASP A 282 -32.73 -18.36 -32.67
N ASP A 283 -33.37 -19.50 -32.39
CA ASP A 283 -32.78 -20.82 -32.10
C ASP A 283 -32.06 -20.98 -30.77
N GLY A 284 -31.79 -19.88 -30.07
CA GLY A 284 -31.22 -19.88 -28.73
C GLY A 284 -32.15 -20.42 -27.63
N PRO A 285 -31.64 -20.51 -26.39
CA PRO A 285 -30.28 -20.18 -25.99
C PRO A 285 -29.26 -21.26 -26.41
N GLY A 286 -27.98 -20.89 -26.52
CA GLY A 286 -26.86 -21.78 -26.86
C GLY A 286 -25.55 -21.40 -26.18
N ALA A 287 -24.42 -21.82 -26.78
CA ALA A 287 -23.08 -21.64 -26.19
C ALA A 287 -22.60 -20.18 -26.14
N TYR A 288 -23.20 -19.29 -26.92
CA TYR A 288 -22.78 -17.89 -27.05
C TYR A 288 -23.76 -16.89 -26.45
N THR A 289 -24.93 -17.33 -25.99
CA THR A 289 -25.98 -16.47 -25.44
C THR A 289 -25.51 -15.71 -24.21
N GLU A 290 -24.72 -16.30 -23.32
CA GLU A 290 -24.20 -15.60 -22.14
C GLU A 290 -23.27 -14.43 -22.52
N ARG A 291 -22.44 -14.62 -23.57
CA ARG A 291 -21.62 -13.53 -24.13
C ARG A 291 -22.50 -12.45 -24.75
N LEU A 292 -23.57 -12.84 -25.45
CA LEU A 292 -24.53 -11.89 -26.01
C LEU A 292 -25.21 -11.05 -24.93
N LEU A 293 -25.65 -11.68 -23.83
CA LEU A 293 -26.24 -10.97 -22.69
C LEU A 293 -25.26 -9.96 -22.08
N ALA A 294 -23.99 -10.32 -21.93
CA ALA A 294 -22.96 -9.40 -21.44
C ALA A 294 -22.75 -8.20 -22.38
N ILE A 295 -22.80 -8.40 -23.71
CA ILE A 295 -22.76 -7.30 -24.68
C ILE A 295 -23.99 -6.41 -24.52
N LEU A 296 -25.20 -6.98 -24.48
CA LEU A 296 -26.44 -6.22 -24.33
C LEU A 296 -26.47 -5.41 -23.02
N GLU A 297 -26.00 -5.99 -21.92
CA GLU A 297 -25.86 -5.33 -20.61
C GLU A 297 -24.85 -4.18 -20.64
N LYS A 298 -23.68 -4.38 -21.27
CA LYS A 298 -22.64 -3.34 -21.42
C LYS A 298 -23.21 -2.05 -22.01
N TYR A 299 -24.09 -2.18 -23.01
CA TYR A 299 -24.73 -1.05 -23.68
C TYR A 299 -26.12 -0.71 -23.14
N ASN A 300 -26.59 -1.37 -22.07
CA ASN A 300 -27.97 -1.24 -21.55
C ASN A 300 -29.07 -1.39 -22.64
N VAL A 301 -28.83 -2.24 -23.63
CA VAL A 301 -29.76 -2.52 -24.73
C VAL A 301 -30.62 -3.72 -24.37
N LYS A 302 -31.91 -3.67 -24.71
CA LYS A 302 -32.82 -4.83 -24.59
C LYS A 302 -33.16 -5.39 -25.97
N ALA A 303 -33.24 -6.71 -26.06
CA ALA A 303 -33.49 -7.46 -27.29
C ALA A 303 -34.66 -8.43 -27.15
N THR A 304 -34.95 -9.21 -28.19
CA THR A 304 -35.97 -10.27 -28.21
C THR A 304 -35.36 -11.61 -28.57
N PHE A 305 -35.68 -12.64 -27.79
CA PHE A 305 -35.20 -14.01 -28.01
C PHE A 305 -36.38 -14.90 -28.39
N PHE A 306 -36.37 -15.45 -29.61
CA PHE A 306 -37.31 -16.48 -30.03
C PHE A 306 -36.68 -17.84 -29.75
N VAL A 307 -37.04 -18.42 -28.61
CA VAL A 307 -36.28 -19.50 -27.99
C VAL A 307 -36.78 -20.89 -28.37
N VAL A 308 -35.83 -21.85 -28.28
CA VAL A 308 -36.00 -23.28 -28.47
C VAL A 308 -35.61 -24.04 -27.20
N ASN A 309 -36.14 -25.25 -27.00
CA ASN A 309 -35.77 -26.08 -25.84
C ASN A 309 -34.41 -26.76 -26.07
N THR A 310 -33.33 -26.02 -25.82
CA THR A 310 -31.94 -26.50 -25.93
C THR A 310 -31.40 -27.01 -24.59
N GLY A 311 -30.18 -27.57 -24.60
CA GLY A 311 -29.46 -27.95 -23.37
C GLY A 311 -29.10 -26.78 -22.44
N SER A 312 -29.25 -25.54 -22.90
CA SER A 312 -28.93 -24.31 -22.17
C SER A 312 -30.16 -23.60 -21.59
N ILE A 313 -31.24 -24.34 -21.34
CA ILE A 313 -32.57 -23.78 -21.00
C ILE A 313 -32.60 -22.83 -19.80
N ASN A 314 -31.62 -22.91 -18.89
CA ASN A 314 -31.53 -22.00 -17.75
C ASN A 314 -31.18 -20.56 -18.16
N LEU A 315 -30.65 -20.33 -19.36
CA LEU A 315 -30.38 -19.00 -19.88
C LEU A 315 -31.66 -18.24 -20.25
N ILE A 316 -32.77 -18.93 -20.55
CA ILE A 316 -34.09 -18.29 -20.74
C ILE A 316 -34.48 -17.44 -19.52
N LYS A 317 -34.20 -17.95 -18.31
CA LYS A 317 -34.46 -17.19 -17.08
C LYS A 317 -33.57 -15.94 -16.99
N LYS A 318 -32.30 -16.03 -17.42
CA LYS A 318 -31.38 -14.89 -17.43
C LYS A 318 -31.81 -13.83 -18.45
N GLU A 319 -32.24 -14.24 -19.64
CA GLU A 319 -32.77 -13.33 -20.66
C GLU A 319 -33.95 -12.51 -20.12
N ALA A 320 -34.95 -13.18 -19.54
CA ALA A 320 -36.10 -12.52 -18.95
C ALA A 320 -35.74 -11.63 -17.76
N ALA A 321 -34.88 -12.12 -16.84
CA ALA A 321 -34.43 -11.35 -15.68
C ALA A 321 -33.62 -10.10 -16.06
N ALA A 322 -32.91 -10.12 -17.19
CA ALA A 322 -32.21 -8.98 -17.75
C ALA A 322 -33.14 -7.96 -18.45
N GLY A 323 -34.45 -8.24 -18.50
CA GLY A 323 -35.46 -7.37 -19.10
C GLY A 323 -35.59 -7.49 -20.61
N HIS A 324 -35.12 -8.59 -21.20
CA HIS A 324 -35.35 -8.90 -22.62
C HIS A 324 -36.71 -9.57 -22.83
N THR A 325 -37.25 -9.46 -24.04
CA THR A 325 -38.46 -10.21 -24.40
C THR A 325 -38.08 -11.64 -24.73
N VAL A 326 -38.71 -12.60 -24.06
CA VAL A 326 -38.62 -14.03 -24.39
C VAL A 326 -39.91 -14.45 -25.10
N ALA A 327 -39.77 -15.00 -26.30
CA ALA A 327 -40.86 -15.36 -27.21
C ALA A 327 -40.66 -16.77 -27.77
N ILE A 328 -41.71 -17.33 -28.38
CA ILE A 328 -41.74 -18.72 -28.81
C ILE A 328 -41.16 -18.85 -30.22
N HIS A 329 -40.19 -19.74 -30.42
CA HIS A 329 -39.84 -20.23 -31.75
C HIS A 329 -40.45 -21.61 -32.02
N CYS A 330 -40.05 -22.61 -31.22
CA CYS A 330 -40.59 -23.98 -31.19
C CYS A 330 -39.89 -24.78 -30.08
N THR A 331 -40.29 -26.02 -29.81
CA THR A 331 -39.59 -26.87 -28.82
C THR A 331 -38.30 -27.48 -29.38
N ARG A 332 -38.33 -28.08 -30.58
CA ARG A 332 -37.20 -28.92 -31.09
C ARG A 332 -36.60 -28.48 -32.42
N HIS A 333 -37.14 -27.43 -33.05
CA HIS A 333 -36.72 -26.95 -34.36
C HIS A 333 -36.65 -28.06 -35.43
N ASN A 334 -37.69 -28.89 -35.50
CA ASN A 334 -37.83 -29.95 -36.51
C ASN A 334 -39.02 -29.66 -37.43
N TYR A 335 -38.73 -29.28 -38.67
CA TYR A 335 -39.75 -28.88 -39.64
C TYR A 335 -40.81 -29.95 -39.91
N LYS A 336 -40.42 -31.23 -39.96
CA LYS A 336 -41.35 -32.33 -40.19
C LYS A 336 -42.38 -32.41 -39.08
N SER A 337 -41.94 -32.43 -37.81
CA SER A 337 -42.90 -32.51 -36.69
C SER A 337 -43.76 -31.27 -36.55
N LEU A 338 -43.20 -30.09 -36.85
CA LEU A 338 -43.92 -28.82 -36.76
C LEU A 338 -44.99 -28.67 -37.82
N TYR A 339 -44.69 -29.01 -39.07
CA TYR A 339 -45.51 -28.65 -40.22
C TYR A 339 -46.29 -29.82 -40.83
N THR A 340 -46.47 -30.93 -40.10
CA THR A 340 -47.33 -32.05 -40.55
C THR A 340 -48.83 -31.75 -40.32
N SER A 341 -49.20 -30.97 -39.30
CA SER A 341 -50.59 -30.58 -39.05
C SER A 341 -50.69 -29.36 -38.14
N VAL A 342 -51.81 -28.64 -38.21
CA VAL A 342 -52.12 -27.50 -37.33
C VAL A 342 -52.05 -27.90 -35.85
N ASP A 343 -52.65 -29.05 -35.48
CA ASP A 343 -52.63 -29.54 -34.10
C ASP A 343 -51.21 -29.90 -33.63
N GLY A 344 -50.39 -30.48 -34.53
CA GLY A 344 -49.00 -30.80 -34.23
C GLY A 344 -48.19 -29.54 -33.93
N TYR A 345 -48.37 -28.49 -34.74
CA TYR A 345 -47.74 -27.20 -34.53
C TYR A 345 -48.14 -26.59 -33.18
N PHE A 346 -49.44 -26.49 -32.88
CA PHE A 346 -49.90 -25.89 -31.63
C PHE A 346 -49.52 -26.71 -30.40
N LYS A 347 -49.45 -28.03 -30.50
CA LYS A 347 -48.93 -28.89 -29.43
C LYS A 347 -47.48 -28.55 -29.09
N ASP A 348 -46.63 -28.37 -30.11
CA ASP A 348 -45.23 -27.96 -29.91
C ASP A 348 -45.12 -26.54 -29.34
N LEU A 349 -45.94 -25.61 -29.87
CA LEU A 349 -46.00 -24.22 -29.42
C LEU A 349 -46.38 -24.11 -27.95
N TYR A 350 -47.46 -24.77 -27.51
CA TYR A 350 -47.90 -24.72 -26.12
C TYR A 350 -46.88 -25.36 -25.18
N ASN A 351 -46.18 -26.40 -25.64
CA ASN A 351 -45.10 -26.99 -24.86
C ASN A 351 -43.96 -25.98 -24.63
N MET A 352 -43.55 -25.24 -25.67
CA MET A 352 -42.52 -24.21 -25.51
C MET A 352 -43.01 -23.03 -24.66
N GLN A 353 -44.27 -22.61 -24.81
CA GLN A 353 -44.89 -21.58 -23.97
C GLN A 353 -44.85 -21.96 -22.48
N ASN A 354 -45.18 -23.21 -22.16
CA ASN A 354 -45.12 -23.72 -20.78
C ASN A 354 -43.70 -23.70 -20.24
N ILE A 355 -42.70 -24.12 -21.03
CA ILE A 355 -41.29 -24.06 -20.63
C ILE A 355 -40.87 -22.61 -20.33
N ILE A 356 -41.24 -21.65 -21.19
CA ILE A 356 -40.96 -20.24 -20.95
C ILE A 356 -41.61 -19.78 -19.64
N TYR A 357 -42.89 -20.09 -19.44
CA TYR A 357 -43.63 -19.71 -18.23
C TYR A 357 -43.01 -20.32 -16.96
N GLU A 358 -42.66 -21.61 -16.98
CA GLU A 358 -42.01 -22.29 -15.85
C GLU A 358 -40.65 -21.67 -15.49
N LYS A 359 -39.89 -21.20 -16.49
CA LYS A 359 -38.56 -20.63 -16.28
C LYS A 359 -38.59 -19.16 -15.87
N THR A 360 -39.56 -18.40 -16.36
CA THR A 360 -39.57 -16.93 -16.27
C THR A 360 -40.73 -16.36 -15.45
N GLY A 361 -41.81 -17.13 -15.27
CA GLY A 361 -43.10 -16.65 -14.75
C GLY A 361 -43.91 -15.83 -15.76
N VAL A 362 -43.42 -15.64 -16.99
CA VAL A 362 -44.06 -14.82 -18.02
C VAL A 362 -44.78 -15.71 -19.04
N LEU A 363 -46.09 -15.51 -19.17
CA LEU A 363 -46.89 -16.19 -20.19
C LEU A 363 -46.87 -15.36 -21.48
N THR A 364 -45.95 -15.68 -22.39
CA THR A 364 -45.81 -15.00 -23.68
C THR A 364 -46.80 -15.50 -24.72
N ASN A 365 -47.33 -14.61 -25.56
CA ASN A 365 -48.13 -14.95 -26.74
C ASN A 365 -47.44 -14.54 -28.06
N MET A 366 -46.14 -14.22 -27.99
CA MET A 366 -45.35 -13.79 -29.13
C MET A 366 -44.64 -14.99 -29.76
N VAL A 367 -44.68 -15.07 -31.09
CA VAL A 367 -44.18 -16.22 -31.84
C VAL A 367 -43.34 -15.77 -33.05
N ARG A 368 -42.32 -16.54 -33.40
CA ARG A 368 -41.75 -16.51 -34.75
C ARG A 368 -41.77 -17.91 -35.31
N PHE A 369 -42.38 -18.08 -36.48
CA PHE A 369 -42.41 -19.37 -37.16
C PHE A 369 -40.99 -19.80 -37.55
N PRO A 370 -40.59 -21.07 -37.32
CA PRO A 370 -39.37 -21.62 -37.92
C PRO A 370 -39.38 -21.45 -39.44
N GLY A 371 -38.37 -20.77 -39.98
CA GLY A 371 -38.27 -20.38 -41.39
C GLY A 371 -39.10 -19.14 -41.81
N GLY A 372 -39.80 -18.50 -40.87
CA GLY A 372 -40.71 -17.37 -41.11
C GLY A 372 -42.08 -17.78 -41.66
N SER A 373 -43.04 -16.86 -41.64
CA SER A 373 -44.38 -17.09 -42.21
C SER A 373 -44.37 -17.35 -43.72
N SER A 374 -43.31 -16.89 -44.39
CA SER A 374 -43.06 -17.06 -45.82
C SER A 374 -42.34 -18.36 -46.19
N ASN A 375 -42.08 -19.26 -45.24
CA ASN A 375 -41.32 -20.48 -45.50
C ASN A 375 -42.01 -21.37 -46.55
N ARG A 376 -41.20 -22.02 -47.39
CA ARG A 376 -41.65 -23.04 -48.35
C ARG A 376 -41.33 -24.46 -47.92
N VAL A 377 -40.52 -24.65 -46.87
CA VAL A 377 -40.16 -25.99 -46.38
C VAL A 377 -41.39 -26.76 -45.88
N SER A 378 -42.39 -26.04 -45.37
CA SER A 378 -43.66 -26.62 -44.93
C SER A 378 -44.47 -27.29 -46.05
N THR A 379 -44.32 -26.89 -47.32
CA THR A 379 -45.08 -27.48 -48.45
C THR A 379 -44.76 -28.96 -48.65
N VAL A 380 -43.58 -29.41 -48.18
CA VAL A 380 -43.15 -30.81 -48.24
C VAL A 380 -43.94 -31.68 -47.26
N TYR A 381 -44.48 -31.10 -46.19
CA TYR A 381 -45.14 -31.83 -45.10
C TYR A 381 -46.66 -31.66 -45.13
N CYS A 382 -47.13 -30.43 -45.36
CA CYS A 382 -48.55 -30.10 -45.45
C CYS A 382 -48.74 -28.83 -46.30
N ASP A 383 -49.34 -28.99 -47.47
CA ASP A 383 -49.69 -27.89 -48.37
C ASP A 383 -50.81 -27.02 -47.76
N GLY A 384 -50.68 -25.70 -47.84
CA GLY A 384 -51.61 -24.73 -47.25
C GLY A 384 -51.46 -24.52 -45.73
N ILE A 385 -50.52 -25.20 -45.06
CA ILE A 385 -50.44 -25.16 -43.58
C ILE A 385 -50.08 -23.78 -43.04
N MET A 386 -49.23 -22.99 -43.71
CA MET A 386 -48.84 -21.68 -43.19
C MET A 386 -50.00 -20.69 -43.23
N THR A 387 -50.83 -20.76 -44.27
CA THR A 387 -52.10 -20.03 -44.34
C THR A 387 -53.02 -20.40 -43.16
N GLN A 388 -53.20 -21.70 -42.89
CA GLN A 388 -54.03 -22.17 -41.77
C GLN A 388 -53.47 -21.71 -40.41
N LEU A 389 -52.15 -21.84 -40.21
CA LEU A 389 -51.49 -21.45 -38.95
C LEU A 389 -51.60 -19.95 -38.70
N ALA A 390 -51.44 -19.09 -39.72
CA ALA A 390 -51.59 -17.65 -39.56
C ALA A 390 -53.01 -17.25 -39.10
N GLU A 391 -54.04 -17.90 -39.63
CA GLU A 391 -55.42 -17.71 -39.17
C GLU A 391 -55.64 -18.20 -37.73
N GLU A 392 -55.13 -19.39 -37.42
CA GLU A 392 -55.29 -19.99 -36.09
C GLU A 392 -54.53 -19.22 -35.00
N MET A 393 -53.36 -18.64 -35.30
CA MET A 393 -52.65 -17.76 -34.38
C MET A 393 -53.55 -16.60 -33.92
N LYS A 394 -54.22 -15.95 -34.87
CA LYS A 394 -55.13 -14.84 -34.59
C LYS A 394 -56.33 -15.30 -33.75
N LYS A 395 -56.94 -16.44 -34.10
CA LYS A 395 -58.08 -17.00 -33.34
C LYS A 395 -57.70 -17.35 -31.90
N ARG A 396 -56.47 -17.78 -31.68
CA ARG A 396 -55.96 -18.25 -30.38
C ARG A 396 -55.24 -17.16 -29.57
N GLY A 397 -55.25 -15.91 -30.04
CA GLY A 397 -54.67 -14.76 -29.32
C GLY A 397 -53.14 -14.67 -29.38
N PHE A 398 -52.49 -15.37 -30.30
CA PHE A 398 -51.05 -15.27 -30.55
C PHE A 398 -50.75 -14.17 -31.57
N VAL A 399 -49.58 -13.55 -31.41
CA VAL A 399 -49.03 -12.58 -32.36
C VAL A 399 -47.72 -13.14 -32.89
N TYR A 400 -47.62 -13.31 -34.21
CA TYR A 400 -46.39 -13.74 -34.84
C TYR A 400 -45.65 -12.59 -35.51
N PHE A 401 -44.33 -12.70 -35.57
CA PHE A 401 -43.41 -11.69 -36.09
C PHE A 401 -42.43 -12.32 -37.08
N ASP A 402 -42.23 -11.66 -38.22
CA ASP A 402 -41.12 -11.95 -39.13
C ASP A 402 -40.01 -10.91 -38.92
N TRP A 403 -39.27 -10.54 -39.98
CA TRP A 403 -38.19 -9.56 -39.93
C TRP A 403 -38.23 -8.68 -41.19
N ASN A 404 -37.55 -7.54 -41.19
CA ASN A 404 -37.39 -6.72 -42.40
C ASN A 404 -35.92 -6.38 -42.72
N VAL A 405 -35.02 -6.83 -41.85
CA VAL A 405 -33.57 -6.81 -42.01
C VAL A 405 -33.04 -8.20 -41.69
N ASP A 406 -32.37 -8.81 -42.66
CA ASP A 406 -31.78 -10.13 -42.54
C ASP A 406 -30.26 -10.01 -42.42
N SER A 407 -29.69 -10.51 -41.32
CA SER A 407 -28.24 -10.56 -41.12
C SER A 407 -27.54 -11.54 -42.09
N LYS A 408 -28.32 -12.47 -42.65
CA LYS A 408 -27.91 -13.60 -43.47
C LYS A 408 -27.05 -14.64 -42.73
N ASP A 409 -26.96 -14.61 -41.40
CA ASP A 409 -26.22 -15.61 -40.62
C ASP A 409 -26.82 -17.03 -40.69
N ALA A 410 -28.03 -17.18 -41.26
CA ALA A 410 -28.67 -18.46 -41.56
C ALA A 410 -28.10 -19.18 -42.81
N GLY A 411 -27.04 -18.65 -43.45
CA GLY A 411 -26.34 -19.34 -44.55
C GLY A 411 -25.85 -18.43 -45.69
N GLY A 412 -26.16 -17.13 -45.66
CA GLY A 412 -25.69 -16.14 -46.62
C GLY A 412 -24.53 -15.25 -46.12
N ALA A 413 -24.16 -15.34 -44.85
CA ALA A 413 -23.02 -14.69 -44.21
C ALA A 413 -22.39 -15.64 -43.19
N TRP A 414 -21.06 -15.66 -43.13
CA TRP A 414 -20.27 -16.63 -42.34
C TRP A 414 -19.17 -15.97 -41.50
N THR A 415 -19.09 -14.64 -41.52
CA THR A 415 -18.10 -13.85 -40.77
C THR A 415 -18.80 -12.74 -40.00
N LYS A 416 -18.15 -12.28 -38.92
CA LYS A 416 -18.60 -11.14 -38.13
C LYS A 416 -18.87 -9.93 -39.03
N ASP A 417 -17.88 -9.53 -39.83
CA ASP A 417 -17.96 -8.31 -40.65
C ASP A 417 -19.08 -8.38 -41.70
N ALA A 418 -19.31 -9.55 -42.30
CA ALA A 418 -20.42 -9.72 -43.24
C ALA A 418 -21.79 -9.54 -42.56
N VAL A 419 -21.95 -10.06 -41.33
CA VAL A 419 -23.16 -9.86 -40.53
C VAL A 419 -23.34 -8.39 -40.18
N VAL A 420 -22.29 -7.71 -39.69
CA VAL A 420 -22.31 -6.27 -39.39
C VAL A 420 -22.76 -5.48 -40.61
N GLN A 421 -22.12 -5.70 -41.76
CA GLN A 421 -22.44 -4.97 -42.99
C GLN A 421 -23.86 -5.23 -43.48
N ASN A 422 -24.36 -6.48 -43.41
CA ASN A 422 -25.74 -6.78 -43.80
C ASN A 422 -26.75 -6.06 -42.91
N VAL A 423 -26.54 -6.10 -41.59
CA VAL A 423 -27.45 -5.46 -40.63
C VAL A 423 -27.42 -3.94 -40.78
N ILE A 424 -26.23 -3.31 -40.78
CA ILE A 424 -26.08 -1.85 -40.94
C ILE A 424 -26.69 -1.35 -42.25
N ASN A 425 -26.42 -2.02 -43.38
CA ASN A 425 -27.02 -1.67 -44.66
C ASN A 425 -28.55 -1.84 -44.67
N GLY A 426 -29.07 -2.80 -43.90
CA GLY A 426 -30.50 -3.01 -43.72
C GLY A 426 -31.15 -1.90 -42.89
N ILE A 427 -30.62 -1.63 -41.69
CA ILE A 427 -31.22 -0.67 -40.76
C ILE A 427 -31.09 0.78 -41.24
N SER A 428 -29.96 1.14 -41.88
CA SER A 428 -29.68 2.52 -42.38
C SER A 428 -30.73 3.07 -43.34
N ARG A 429 -31.49 2.19 -43.99
CA ARG A 429 -32.52 2.53 -44.99
C ARG A 429 -33.92 2.64 -44.39
N ARG A 430 -34.07 2.48 -43.07
CA ARG A 430 -35.37 2.29 -42.40
C ARG A 430 -35.45 3.10 -41.11
N LYS A 431 -36.66 3.60 -40.81
CA LYS A 431 -36.96 4.16 -39.49
C LYS A 431 -37.23 3.09 -38.46
N VAL A 432 -37.82 1.95 -38.85
CA VAL A 432 -38.10 0.84 -37.92
C VAL A 432 -37.64 -0.47 -38.53
N SER A 433 -36.78 -1.18 -37.80
CA SER A 433 -36.17 -2.42 -38.26
C SER A 433 -36.38 -3.54 -37.25
N VAL A 434 -36.77 -4.71 -37.74
CA VAL A 434 -36.75 -5.97 -36.98
C VAL A 434 -35.67 -6.82 -37.63
N VAL A 435 -34.58 -7.05 -36.90
CA VAL A 435 -33.35 -7.68 -37.38
C VAL A 435 -33.37 -9.16 -36.99
N LEU A 436 -33.26 -10.06 -37.96
CA LEU A 436 -33.07 -11.49 -37.71
C LEU A 436 -31.57 -11.82 -37.52
N GLN A 437 -31.23 -12.41 -36.38
CA GLN A 437 -29.94 -13.04 -36.07
C GLN A 437 -30.17 -14.36 -35.31
N HIS A 438 -29.12 -15.14 -35.11
CA HIS A 438 -29.16 -16.38 -34.33
C HIS A 438 -28.01 -16.39 -33.30
N ASP A 439 -28.35 -16.42 -32.02
CA ASP A 439 -27.38 -16.36 -30.90
C ASP A 439 -26.64 -17.70 -30.67
N ILE A 440 -27.03 -18.76 -31.38
CA ILE A 440 -26.30 -20.02 -31.45
C ILE A 440 -25.05 -19.96 -32.36
N LYS A 441 -24.80 -18.84 -33.05
CA LYS A 441 -23.68 -18.66 -34.00
C LYS A 441 -22.67 -17.65 -33.46
N LYS A 442 -21.44 -18.10 -33.21
CA LYS A 442 -20.35 -17.27 -32.66
C LYS A 442 -20.17 -15.94 -33.41
N TYR A 443 -20.03 -16.00 -34.73
CA TYR A 443 -19.77 -14.83 -35.57
C TYR A 443 -20.94 -13.85 -35.61
N SER A 444 -22.18 -14.32 -35.38
CA SER A 444 -23.35 -13.46 -35.30
C SER A 444 -23.38 -12.71 -33.97
N VAL A 445 -23.09 -13.39 -32.86
CA VAL A 445 -22.96 -12.75 -31.54
C VAL A 445 -21.80 -11.76 -31.50
N GLU A 446 -20.67 -12.08 -32.12
CA GLU A 446 -19.51 -11.18 -32.22
C GLU A 446 -19.79 -9.90 -33.01
N ALA A 447 -20.81 -9.90 -33.87
CA ALA A 447 -21.20 -8.72 -34.65
C ALA A 447 -22.07 -7.73 -33.87
N VAL A 448 -22.73 -8.16 -32.79
CA VAL A 448 -23.77 -7.38 -32.10
C VAL A 448 -23.23 -6.10 -31.48
N GLU A 449 -22.03 -6.14 -30.89
CA GLU A 449 -21.42 -4.95 -30.28
C GLU A 449 -21.23 -3.82 -31.29
N GLU A 450 -20.68 -4.12 -32.46
CA GLU A 450 -20.46 -3.13 -33.53
C GLU A 450 -21.77 -2.61 -34.13
N ILE A 451 -22.79 -3.49 -34.23
CA ILE A 451 -24.14 -3.09 -34.66
C ILE A 451 -24.77 -2.11 -33.66
N ILE A 452 -24.63 -2.37 -32.35
CA ILE A 452 -25.16 -1.50 -31.30
C ILE A 452 -24.47 -0.15 -31.32
N VAL A 453 -23.13 -0.13 -31.28
CA VAL A 453 -22.33 1.10 -31.29
C VAL A 453 -22.71 1.96 -32.50
N TRP A 454 -22.66 1.39 -33.71
CA TRP A 454 -23.02 2.14 -34.92
C TRP A 454 -24.47 2.65 -34.86
N GLY A 455 -25.40 1.83 -34.37
CA GLY A 455 -26.80 2.22 -34.23
C GLY A 455 -26.99 3.41 -33.28
N LEU A 456 -26.38 3.37 -32.11
CA LEU A 456 -26.45 4.45 -31.11
C LEU A 456 -25.84 5.74 -31.67
N GLU A 457 -24.66 5.66 -32.29
CA GLU A 457 -23.99 6.81 -32.94
C GLU A 457 -24.82 7.42 -34.09
N ASN A 458 -25.70 6.64 -34.73
CA ASN A 458 -26.56 7.08 -35.83
C ASN A 458 -27.99 7.42 -35.40
N GLY A 459 -28.21 7.54 -34.09
CA GLY A 459 -29.46 7.97 -33.47
C GLY A 459 -30.56 6.90 -33.50
N TYR A 460 -30.21 5.62 -33.54
CA TYR A 460 -31.15 4.53 -33.36
C TYR A 460 -31.34 4.20 -31.88
N THR A 461 -32.57 3.91 -31.51
CA THR A 461 -32.91 3.31 -30.21
C THR A 461 -33.13 1.82 -30.38
N PHE A 462 -32.53 1.02 -29.50
CA PHE A 462 -32.74 -0.42 -29.46
C PHE A 462 -33.80 -0.77 -28.44
N LEU A 463 -34.83 -1.51 -28.86
CA LEU A 463 -35.94 -1.89 -28.01
C LEU A 463 -36.20 -3.41 -28.05
N PRO A 464 -36.69 -3.98 -26.94
CA PRO A 464 -37.26 -5.31 -26.98
C PRO A 464 -38.64 -5.23 -27.65
N MET A 465 -39.07 -6.31 -28.32
CA MET A 465 -40.39 -6.35 -28.94
C MET A 465 -41.47 -6.57 -27.89
N THR A 466 -42.64 -6.00 -28.12
CA THR A 466 -43.87 -6.25 -27.36
C THR A 466 -44.98 -6.71 -28.31
N PRO A 467 -46.14 -7.19 -27.81
CA PRO A 467 -47.25 -7.59 -28.67
C PRO A 467 -47.78 -6.49 -29.61
N SER A 468 -47.53 -5.21 -29.28
CA SER A 468 -47.92 -4.04 -30.06
C SER A 468 -46.87 -3.63 -31.11
N SER A 469 -45.66 -4.22 -31.05
CA SER A 469 -44.57 -3.92 -31.98
C SER A 469 -44.93 -4.24 -33.44
N PRO A 470 -44.25 -3.60 -34.42
CA PRO A 470 -44.47 -3.90 -35.83
C PRO A 470 -44.19 -5.37 -36.16
N LYS A 471 -45.18 -6.03 -36.75
CA LYS A 471 -45.15 -7.50 -36.98
C LYS A 471 -44.25 -7.93 -38.13
N MET A 472 -43.99 -7.01 -39.06
CA MET A 472 -43.18 -7.22 -40.26
C MET A 472 -43.59 -8.45 -41.10
N HIS A 473 -44.88 -8.81 -41.09
CA HIS A 473 -45.40 -10.01 -41.76
C HIS A 473 -44.96 -10.10 -43.22
N HIS A 474 -44.27 -11.20 -43.54
CA HIS A 474 -43.95 -11.55 -44.91
C HIS A 474 -45.19 -12.05 -45.66
N ARG A 475 -45.07 -12.16 -46.99
CA ARG A 475 -46.06 -12.87 -47.80
C ARG A 475 -45.99 -14.37 -47.50
N ILE A 476 -47.11 -14.95 -47.06
CA ILE A 476 -47.27 -16.40 -46.89
C ILE A 476 -47.14 -17.06 -48.26
N ASN A 477 -46.32 -18.11 -48.35
CA ASN A 477 -45.99 -18.82 -49.60
C ASN A 477 -46.41 -20.30 -49.61
N ASN A 478 -47.10 -20.76 -48.56
CA ASN A 478 -47.69 -22.10 -48.45
C ASN A 478 -49.15 -22.00 -47.99
#